data_AF-A0A251UCR9-F1
#
_entry.id   AF-A0A251UCR9-F1
#
_cell.length_a   1.000
_cell.length_b   1.000
_cell.length_c   1.000
_cell.angle_alpha   90.00
_cell.angle_beta   90.00
_cell.angle_gamma   90.00
#
_symmetry.space_group_name_H-M   'P 1'
#
loop_
_entity.id
_entity.type
_entity.pdbx_description
1 polymer ?
#
loop_
_entity_poly.entity_id
_entity_poly.type
_entity_poly.pdbx_seq_one_letter_code
_entity_poly.pdbx_strand_id
1 'polypeptide(L)' 'MADPMLQGQYSVRGLHQALAVAAMCVQEQPNSRPVIADVVTALTYLASQKYDPRAYPPQTTSSVSSAPGTRRNSDAATR' A
#
# COMPACT_ATOMS: atom_id res chain seq x y z
N MET A 1 1.39 9.80 -2.06
CA MET A 1 1.05 9.54 -0.64
C MET A 1 -0.47 9.54 -0.52
N ALA A 2 -1.04 8.64 0.29
CA ALA A 2 -2.47 8.60 0.57
C ALA A 2 -2.82 9.59 1.71
N ASP A 3 -4.10 9.97 1.83
CA ASP A 3 -4.59 10.86 2.88
C ASP A 3 -4.23 10.32 4.29
N PRO A 4 -3.57 11.12 5.15
CA PRO A 4 -3.27 10.74 6.53
C PRO A 4 -4.50 10.31 7.35
N MET A 5 -5.68 10.84 7.05
CA MET A 5 -6.93 10.48 7.75
C MET A 5 -7.38 9.05 7.48
N LEU A 6 -6.89 8.41 6.41
CA LEU A 6 -7.16 7.00 6.15
C LEU A 6 -6.40 6.07 7.10
N GLN A 7 -5.39 6.56 7.85
CA GLN A 7 -4.62 5.79 8.83
C GLN A 7 -4.06 4.45 8.29
N GLY A 8 -3.79 4.37 6.98
CA GLY A 8 -3.35 3.13 6.34
C GLY A 8 -4.45 2.08 6.13
N GLN A 9 -5.72 2.39 6.43
CA GLN A 9 -6.87 1.50 6.27
C GLN A 9 -7.46 1.57 4.84
N TYR A 10 -6.64 1.24 3.85
CA TYR A 10 -7.10 1.20 2.45
C TYR A 10 -6.40 0.07 1.70
N SER A 11 -7.09 -0.49 0.70
CA SER A 11 -6.46 -1.48 -0.16
C SER A 11 -5.45 -0.76 -1.06
N VAL A 12 -4.16 -1.10 -0.93
CA VAL A 12 -3.09 -0.49 -1.75
C VAL A 12 -3.40 -0.69 -3.25
N ARG A 13 -3.87 -1.88 -3.63
CA ARG A 13 -4.31 -2.19 -4.99
C ARG A 13 -5.49 -1.34 -5.45
N GLY A 14 -6.53 -1.22 -4.62
CA GLY A 14 -7.72 -0.44 -4.96
C GLY A 14 -7.43 1.05 -5.09
N LEU A 15 -6.59 1.59 -4.19
CA LEU A 15 -6.15 2.98 -4.27
C LEU A 15 -5.35 3.25 -5.56
N HIS A 16 -4.41 2.38 -5.91
CA HIS A 16 -3.62 2.54 -7.14
C HIS A 16 -4.49 2.48 -8.40
N GLN A 17 -5.48 1.58 -8.42
CA GLN A 17 -6.43 1.49 -9.53
C GLN A 17 -7.31 2.75 -9.62
N ALA A 18 -7.82 3.26 -8.50
CA ALA A 18 -8.58 4.51 -8.47
C ALA A 18 -7.74 5.70 -8.97
N LEU A 19 -6.47 5.77 -8.58
CA LEU A 19 -5.53 6.79 -9.06
C LEU A 19 -5.28 6.68 -10.57
N ALA A 20 -5.16 5.47 -11.11
CA ALA A 20 -5.01 5.28 -12.55
C ALA A 20 -6.26 5.78 -13.31
N VAL A 21 -7.46 5.48 -12.81
CA VAL A 21 -8.72 5.99 -13.39
C VAL A 21 -8.76 7.52 -13.33
N ALA A 22 -8.43 8.12 -12.18
CA ALA A 22 -8.36 9.58 -12.05
C ALA A 22 -7.35 10.20 -13.03
N ALA A 23 -6.18 9.57 -13.19
CA ALA A 23 -5.14 10.01 -14.12
C ALA A 23 -5.63 9.96 -15.59
N MET A 24 -6.38 8.93 -15.97
CA MET A 24 -7.01 8.85 -17.29
C MET A 24 -8.04 9.97 -17.52
N CYS A 25 -8.79 10.35 -16.49
CA CYS A 25 -9.80 11.41 -16.59
C CYS A 25 -9.23 12.81 -16.77
N VAL A 26 -8.05 13.09 -16.20
CA VAL A 26 -7.42 14.43 -16.22
C VAL A 26 -6.40 14.61 -17.36
N GLN A 27 -6.35 13.68 -18.32
CA GLN A 27 -5.40 13.79 -19.42
C GLN A 27 -5.68 15.01 -20.31
N GLU A 28 -4.62 15.68 -20.76
CA GLU A 28 -4.69 16.83 -21.67
C GLU A 28 -5.47 16.49 -22.94
N GLN A 29 -5.20 15.33 -23.53
CA GLN A 29 -5.88 14.87 -24.74
C GLN A 29 -7.31 14.39 -24.41
N PRO A 30 -8.36 14.89 -25.09
CA PRO A 30 -9.74 14.48 -24.82
C PRO A 30 -10.03 13.04 -25.24
N ASN A 31 -9.34 12.54 -26.28
CA ASN A 31 -9.59 11.21 -26.84
C ASN A 31 -9.07 10.07 -25.96
N SER A 32 -8.17 10.36 -25.01
CA SER A 32 -7.65 9.39 -24.06
C SER A 32 -8.42 9.37 -22.74
N ARG A 33 -9.39 10.28 -22.57
CA ARG A 33 -10.28 10.29 -21.42
C ARG A 33 -11.35 9.20 -21.61
N PRO A 34 -11.56 8.32 -20.63
CA PRO A 34 -12.53 7.24 -20.74
C PRO A 34 -13.97 7.78 -20.75
N VAL A 35 -14.89 7.00 -21.31
CA VAL A 35 -16.32 7.30 -21.23
C VAL A 35 -16.76 7.24 -19.77
N ILE A 36 -17.65 8.14 -19.35
CA ILE A 36 -18.09 8.20 -17.95
C ILE A 36 -18.71 6.88 -17.46
N ALA A 37 -19.33 6.11 -18.34
CA ALA A 37 -19.86 4.77 -18.04
C ALA A 37 -18.76 3.78 -17.63
N ASP A 38 -17.59 3.84 -18.28
CA ASP A 38 -16.44 2.99 -17.96
C ASP A 38 -15.83 3.39 -16.62
N VAL A 39 -15.76 4.69 -16.36
CA VAL A 39 -15.30 5.25 -15.08
C VAL A 39 -16.18 4.77 -13.93
N VAL A 40 -17.51 4.88 -14.08
CA VAL A 40 -18.45 4.42 -13.06
C VAL A 40 -18.32 2.93 -12.85
N THR A 41 -18.25 2.13 -13.92
CA THR A 41 -18.10 0.68 -13.84
C THR A 41 -16.82 0.28 -13.09
N ALA A 42 -15.69 0.91 -13.42
CA ALA A 42 -14.42 0.68 -12.73
C ALA A 42 -14.50 1.06 -11.25
N LEU A 43 -15.07 2.23 -10.93
CA LEU A 43 -15.23 2.69 -9.55
C LEU A 43 -16.20 1.82 -8.75
N THR A 44 -17.29 1.34 -9.35
CA THR A 44 -18.21 0.38 -8.73
C THR A 44 -17.51 -0.93 -8.41
N TYR A 45 -16.68 -1.44 -9.34
CA TYR A 45 -15.87 -2.63 -9.09
C TYR A 45 -14.89 -2.41 -7.94
N LEU A 46 -14.20 -1.27 -7.89
CA LEU A 46 -13.30 -0.92 -6.79
C LEU A 46 -14.00 -0.81 -5.45
N ALA A 47 -15.17 -0.17 -5.41
CA ALA A 47 -15.97 -0.04 -4.20
C ALA A 47 -16.48 -1.40 -3.68
N SER A 48 -16.65 -2.38 -4.56
CA SER A 48 -17.01 -3.76 -4.16
C SER A 48 -15.84 -4.52 -3.51
N GLN A 49 -14.59 -4.08 -3.73
CA GLN A 49 -13.43 -4.70 -3.11
C GLN A 49 -13.28 -4.23 -1.66
N LYS A 50 -13.39 -5.18 -0.73
CA LYS A 50 -13.17 -4.90 0.70
C LYS A 50 -11.68 -4.74 0.99
N TYR A 51 -11.36 -3.79 1.86
CA TYR A 51 -10.04 -3.70 2.46
C TYR A 51 -9.81 -4.92 3.34
N ASP A 52 -8.83 -5.75 2.97
CA ASP A 52 -8.32 -6.83 3.82
C ASP A 52 -6.95 -6.42 4.40
N PRO A 53 -6.88 -6.07 5.70
CA PRO A 53 -5.63 -5.70 6.35
C PRO A 53 -4.62 -6.87 6.45
N ARG A 54 -5.03 -8.11 6.15
CA ARG A 54 -4.13 -9.27 6.08
C ARG A 54 -3.52 -9.48 4.70
N ALA A 55 -4.16 -8.95 3.65
CA ALA A 55 -3.66 -9.07 2.28
C ALA A 55 -2.41 -8.21 2.03
N TYR A 56 -2.17 -7.21 2.89
CA TYR A 56 -0.94 -6.43 2.93
C TYR A 56 -0.67 -6.05 4.38
N PRO A 57 0.27 -6.72 5.09
CA PRO A 57 0.62 -6.27 6.43
C PRO A 57 1.07 -4.81 6.31
N PRO A 58 0.60 -3.90 7.19
CA PRO A 58 1.13 -2.55 7.24
C PRO A 58 2.64 -2.69 7.36
N GLN A 59 3.39 -2.08 6.43
CA GLN A 59 4.83 -1.98 6.56
C GLN A 59 5.06 -1.04 7.74
N THR A 60 4.98 -1.61 8.94
CA THR A 60 5.42 -0.98 10.16
C THR A 60 6.89 -0.74 9.92
N THR A 61 7.25 0.55 9.81
CA THR A 61 8.60 1.03 10.05
C THR A 61 8.92 0.63 11.50
N SER A 62 9.25 -0.63 11.70
CA SER A 62 9.85 -1.12 12.93
C SER A 62 11.27 -0.58 12.87
N SER A 63 11.43 0.61 13.44
CA SER A 63 12.64 1.00 14.11
C SER A 63 13.13 -0.19 14.94
N VAL A 64 14.05 -0.98 14.39
CA VAL A 64 14.86 -1.92 15.16
C VAL A 64 15.89 -1.08 15.90
N SER A 65 15.41 -0.40 16.93
CA SER A 65 16.19 0.10 18.04
C SER A 65 15.88 -0.79 19.22
N SER A 66 16.50 -1.97 19.24
CA SER A 66 16.59 -2.83 20.42
C SER A 66 17.83 -3.70 20.32
N ALA A 67 19.00 -3.08 20.55
CA ALA A 67 20.05 -3.78 21.27
C ALA A 67 19.74 -3.63 22.77
N PRO A 68 19.84 -4.71 23.55
CA PRO A 68 20.93 -4.76 24.52
C PRO A 68 21.62 -6.12 24.58
N GLY A 69 22.92 -6.09 24.84
CA GLY A 69 23.80 -7.25 24.79
C GLY A 69 23.60 -8.26 25.91
N THR A 70 24.13 -9.45 25.68
CA THR A 70 24.63 -10.32 26.74
C THR A 70 25.99 -10.86 26.33
N ARG A 71 27.01 -10.36 27.02
CA ARG A 71 28.34 -10.97 27.05
C ARG A 71 28.21 -12.34 27.71
N ARG A 72 28.82 -13.38 27.12
CA ARG A 72 29.44 -14.47 27.88
C ARG A 72 30.59 -15.06 27.06
N ASN A 73 31.79 -14.64 27.45
CA ASN A 73 33.07 -15.22 27.07
C ASN A 73 33.23 -16.60 27.74
N SER A 74 33.67 -17.63 27.01
CA SER A 74 34.29 -18.85 27.58
C SER A 74 35.13 -19.56 26.53
N ASP A 75 36.44 -19.31 26.62
CA ASP A 75 37.57 -20.24 26.52
C ASP A 75 37.76 -21.19 25.30
N ALA A 76 38.90 -20.97 24.65
CA ALA A 76 39.96 -21.95 24.35
C ALA A 76 39.65 -23.45 24.53
N ALA A 77 39.72 -24.21 23.42
CA ALA A 77 40.61 -25.37 23.25
C ALA A 77 40.15 -26.26 22.07
N THR A 78 41.13 -26.71 21.27
CA THR A 78 41.10 -27.95 20.46
C THR A 78 40.26 -27.88 19.17
N ARG A 79 40.82 -27.99 17.96
CA ARG A 79 41.81 -28.96 17.47
C ARG A 79 42.43 -28.49 16.15
#